data_AF-Q0CJA6-F1
#
_entry.id   AF-Q0CJA6-F1
#
_cell.length_a   1.000
_cell.length_b   1.000
_cell.length_c   1.000
_cell.angle_alpha   90.00
_cell.angle_beta   90.00
_cell.angle_gamma   90.00
#
_symmetry.space_group_name_H-M   'P 1'
#
loop_
_entity.id
_entity.type
_entity.pdbx_description
1 polymer ?
#
loop_
_entity_poly.entity_id
_entity_poly.type
_entity_poly.pdbx_seq_one_letter_code
_entity_poly.pdbx_strand_id
1 'polypeptide(L)'
;MDGNGCGFQLSLADGRELVLYKNCVDLPKPQVRPECKPPLRWSSLRKSQKKEELHNFIPLQLILWAEFQGKTVSITFAEYTSPTELRPTTRTYTPAFGSSSEIDTWVAALIRRAYGTAQRQKRALVLINPHAGPGKAWKKWNKVLPLFEAARMEIEVMVTSQPGEAIAIARNLHIDRFDTQGRRLANTCGSGNAMACNLYGSHYASIVALGIIKGIDTAMDLVSYTQGDRRGVSFLSWALGIIAEADLGTEHMRWMGAARFHVGVLARILSKKAYPCDIDVKVELGDKADIQLAFHAAAAIPAVKDLINTWAVDAESQGLPPLKYGTVQDPLPSDGWRRIKYENMGNFYCGKMEFIAPHVAFFPASRPNDGLLDLVTFRSDLPILKTFELFGKRSVSRLEIKKMDVLA
;
A
#
# COMPACT_ATOMS: atom_id res chain seq x y z
N MET A 1 -20.89 15.99 15.97
CA MET A 1 -19.60 16.13 16.69
C MET A 1 -20.00 16.44 18.11
N ASP A 2 -19.65 15.58 19.05
CA ASP A 2 -20.03 15.82 20.45
C ASP A 2 -18.87 16.58 21.08
N GLY A 3 -19.06 17.89 21.21
CA GLY A 3 -18.03 18.91 21.44
C GLY A 3 -17.41 18.98 22.84
N ASN A 4 -17.52 17.94 23.67
CA ASN A 4 -17.15 18.04 25.09
C ASN A 4 -15.95 17.22 25.55
N GLY A 5 -15.24 16.50 24.68
CA GLY A 5 -14.07 15.70 25.09
C GLY A 5 -14.38 14.50 26.02
N CYS A 6 -15.62 14.37 26.52
CA CYS A 6 -16.12 13.17 27.18
C CYS A 6 -16.33 12.07 26.11
N GLY A 7 -15.60 10.95 26.24
CA GLY A 7 -15.80 9.79 25.38
C GLY A 7 -17.20 9.18 25.55
N PHE A 8 -17.65 8.41 24.55
CA PHE A 8 -18.94 7.72 24.66
C PHE A 8 -18.76 6.48 25.53
N GLN A 9 -19.42 6.44 26.69
CA GLN A 9 -19.18 5.45 27.74
C GLN A 9 -20.15 4.27 27.66
N LEU A 10 -19.68 3.10 28.07
CA LEU A 10 -20.47 1.91 28.34
C LEU A 10 -20.07 1.32 29.69
N SER A 11 -20.98 1.37 30.66
CA SER A 11 -20.76 0.84 32.01
C SER A 11 -20.85 -0.69 32.04
N LEU A 12 -19.95 -1.32 32.79
CA LEU A 12 -19.83 -2.78 32.91
C LEU A 12 -20.30 -3.27 34.28
N ALA A 13 -20.77 -4.52 34.34
CA ALA A 13 -21.35 -5.13 35.54
C ALA A 13 -20.39 -5.19 36.74
N ASP A 14 -19.08 -5.10 36.49
CA ASP A 14 -18.04 -5.05 37.51
C ASP A 14 -17.70 -3.63 37.98
N GLY A 15 -18.53 -2.64 37.63
CA GLY A 15 -18.37 -1.24 38.03
C GLY A 15 -17.30 -0.48 37.25
N ARG A 16 -16.69 -1.09 36.22
CA ARG A 16 -15.75 -0.41 35.31
C ARG A 16 -16.45 0.11 34.06
N GLU A 17 -15.73 0.82 33.20
CA GLU A 17 -16.27 1.42 31.98
C GLU A 17 -15.40 1.16 30.75
N LEU A 18 -16.04 1.02 29.60
CA LEU A 18 -15.42 1.16 28.29
C LEU A 18 -15.67 2.58 27.78
N VAL A 19 -14.62 3.29 27.38
CA VAL A 19 -14.74 4.69 26.93
C VAL A 19 -14.28 4.82 25.49
N LEU A 20 -15.20 5.19 24.60
CA LEU A 20 -14.93 5.39 23.19
C LEU A 20 -14.53 6.84 22.91
N TYR A 21 -13.23 7.05 22.72
CA TYR A 21 -12.64 8.32 22.33
C TYR A 21 -12.64 8.53 20.81
N LYS A 22 -11.95 9.59 20.36
CA LYS A 22 -11.81 9.92 18.94
C LYS A 22 -11.03 8.85 18.16
N ASN A 23 -9.95 8.32 18.75
CA ASN A 23 -8.98 7.45 18.06
C ASN A 23 -8.72 6.11 18.76
N CYS A 24 -9.28 5.88 19.93
CA CYS A 24 -9.16 4.62 20.66
C CYS A 24 -10.44 4.29 21.44
N VAL A 25 -10.53 3.04 21.88
CA VAL A 25 -11.40 2.62 22.98
C VAL A 25 -10.53 2.28 24.19
N ASP A 26 -10.75 2.94 25.31
CA ASP A 26 -10.07 2.61 26.55
C ASP A 26 -10.74 1.40 27.18
N LEU A 27 -9.88 0.50 27.66
CA LEU A 27 -10.27 -0.71 28.33
C LEU A 27 -10.28 -0.50 29.84
N PRO A 28 -11.08 -1.30 30.56
CA PRO A 28 -11.27 -1.13 31.98
C PRO A 28 -9.96 -1.44 32.72
N LYS A 29 -9.38 -0.47 33.43
CA LYS A 29 -8.21 -0.72 34.30
C LYS A 29 -8.60 -1.72 35.40
N PRO A 30 -7.69 -2.62 35.85
CA PRO A 30 -7.91 -3.36 37.07
C PRO A 30 -8.07 -2.36 38.23
N GLN A 31 -9.11 -2.49 39.06
CA GLN A 31 -9.18 -1.70 40.28
C GLN A 31 -8.05 -2.17 41.22
N VAL A 32 -7.23 -1.20 41.69
CA VAL A 32 -6.13 -1.28 42.67
C VAL A 32 -4.68 -1.35 42.13
N ARG A 33 -3.92 -0.26 42.31
CA ARG A 33 -2.76 -0.21 43.26
C ARG A 33 -2.36 1.25 43.62
N PRO A 34 -1.74 1.44 44.81
CA PRO A 34 -1.60 2.73 45.50
C PRO A 34 -0.52 3.62 44.90
N GLU A 35 -0.63 4.92 45.21
CA GLU A 35 0.21 6.06 44.83
C GLU A 35 1.66 5.75 44.45
N CYS A 36 2.05 6.14 43.24
CA CYS A 36 3.45 6.41 42.90
C CYS A 36 3.61 7.90 42.62
N LYS A 37 4.40 8.58 43.45
CA LYS A 37 4.73 10.00 43.31
C LYS A 37 5.46 10.27 41.98
N PRO A 38 5.21 11.41 41.31
CA PRO A 38 5.88 11.73 40.04
C PRO A 38 7.35 12.11 40.27
N PRO A 39 8.29 11.65 39.42
CA PRO A 39 9.66 12.16 39.44
C PRO A 39 9.77 13.47 38.64
N LEU A 40 10.41 14.45 39.27
CA LEU A 40 10.79 15.74 38.72
C LEU A 40 11.98 15.60 37.74
N ARG A 41 11.75 15.20 36.48
CA ARG A 41 12.53 15.62 35.27
C ARG A 41 12.28 14.72 34.04
N TRP A 42 12.16 15.38 32.89
CA TRP A 42 11.84 14.84 31.55
C TRP A 42 12.88 13.88 30.93
N SER A 43 14.14 13.88 31.39
CA SER A 43 15.25 13.20 30.70
C SER A 43 15.44 11.71 31.02
N SER A 44 14.60 11.11 31.88
CA SER A 44 14.79 9.72 32.37
C SER A 44 13.78 8.70 31.82
N LEU A 45 12.92 9.08 30.87
CA LEU A 45 11.70 8.36 30.49
C LEU A 45 11.85 7.19 29.48
N ARG A 46 13.05 6.78 29.06
CA ARG A 46 13.21 5.74 28.01
C ARG A 46 13.45 4.31 28.47
N LYS A 47 13.49 4.02 29.78
CA LYS A 47 13.77 2.64 30.25
C LYS A 47 12.82 2.06 31.30
N SER A 48 11.74 2.75 31.70
CA SER A 48 10.81 2.21 32.72
C SER A 48 9.32 2.50 32.51
N GLN A 49 8.88 2.96 31.34
CA GLN A 49 7.46 2.85 31.02
C GLN A 49 7.12 1.36 30.91
N LYS A 50 6.57 0.83 32.00
CA LYS A 50 6.14 -0.54 32.15
C LYS A 50 5.27 -0.91 30.95
N LYS A 51 5.59 -2.05 30.36
CA LYS A 51 4.81 -2.77 29.35
C LYS A 51 3.31 -2.83 29.68
N GLU A 52 2.91 -2.69 30.95
CA GLU A 52 1.54 -2.66 31.46
C GLU A 52 0.69 -1.45 31.01
N GLU A 53 1.26 -0.27 30.74
CA GLU A 53 0.45 0.93 30.40
C GLU A 53 -0.08 0.94 28.95
N LEU A 54 0.62 0.27 28.02
CA LEU A 54 0.24 0.24 26.60
C LEU A 54 -0.97 -0.68 26.30
N HIS A 55 -1.37 -1.54 27.24
CA HIS A 55 -2.43 -2.55 27.05
C HIS A 55 -3.84 -2.09 27.44
N ASN A 56 -3.99 -0.87 27.96
CA ASN A 56 -5.26 -0.38 28.49
C ASN A 56 -6.13 0.36 27.46
N PHE A 57 -5.75 0.40 26.19
CA PHE A 57 -6.59 0.94 25.13
C PHE A 57 -6.35 0.20 23.81
N ILE A 58 -7.35 0.22 22.93
CA ILE A 58 -7.26 -0.34 21.57
C ILE A 58 -7.42 0.83 20.59
N PRO A 59 -6.39 1.13 19.77
CA PRO A 59 -6.53 2.06 18.65
C PRO A 59 -7.66 1.62 17.71
N LEU A 60 -8.53 2.55 17.31
CA LEU A 60 -9.71 2.23 16.49
C LEU A 60 -9.36 1.61 15.15
N GLN A 61 -8.21 1.98 14.57
CA GLN A 61 -7.67 1.40 13.34
C GLN A 61 -7.37 -0.10 13.44
N LEU A 62 -7.19 -0.65 14.65
CA LEU A 62 -6.95 -2.08 14.88
C LEU A 62 -8.25 -2.87 15.11
N ILE A 63 -9.38 -2.22 15.38
CA ILE A 63 -10.65 -2.93 15.66
C ILE A 63 -11.16 -3.59 14.39
N LEU A 64 -11.34 -4.90 14.39
CA LEU A 64 -11.85 -5.68 13.25
C LEU A 64 -13.37 -5.77 13.30
N TRP A 65 -13.94 -6.02 14.48
CA TRP A 65 -15.38 -6.15 14.67
C TRP A 65 -15.77 -5.91 16.14
N ALA A 66 -17.05 -5.63 16.36
CA ALA A 66 -17.66 -5.57 17.68
C ALA A 66 -19.15 -5.85 17.57
N GLU A 67 -19.71 -6.52 18.55
CA GLU A 67 -21.12 -6.89 18.58
C GLU A 67 -21.63 -7.09 20.00
N PHE A 68 -22.93 -6.90 20.18
CA PHE A 68 -23.64 -7.27 21.41
C PHE A 68 -24.47 -8.53 21.14
N GLN A 69 -24.11 -9.63 21.80
CA GLN A 69 -24.82 -10.91 21.68
C GLN A 69 -24.84 -11.63 23.02
N GLY A 70 -25.96 -12.31 23.33
CA GLY A 70 -26.04 -13.17 24.51
C GLY A 70 -25.74 -12.47 25.84
N LYS A 71 -26.09 -11.17 25.96
CA LYS A 71 -25.80 -10.27 27.10
C LYS A 71 -24.34 -9.82 27.24
N THR A 72 -23.51 -10.08 26.24
CA THR A 72 -22.11 -9.67 26.25
C THR A 72 -21.76 -8.82 25.05
N VAL A 73 -20.89 -7.83 25.26
CA VAL A 73 -20.25 -7.06 24.18
C VAL A 73 -18.91 -7.70 23.90
N SER A 74 -18.70 -8.16 22.67
CA SER A 74 -17.40 -8.63 22.19
C SER A 74 -16.74 -7.56 21.33
N ILE A 75 -15.43 -7.36 21.52
CA ILE A 75 -14.60 -6.48 20.70
C ILE A 75 -13.45 -7.31 20.18
N THR A 76 -13.40 -7.48 18.86
CA THR A 76 -12.33 -8.20 18.15
C THR A 76 -11.41 -7.20 17.46
N PHE A 77 -10.12 -7.30 17.69
CA PHE A 77 -9.11 -6.37 17.18
C PHE A 77 -7.83 -7.10 16.75
N ALA A 78 -7.06 -6.47 15.87
CA ALA A 78 -5.77 -6.96 15.43
C ALA A 78 -4.70 -6.59 16.47
N GLU A 79 -4.18 -7.59 17.17
CA GLU A 79 -3.14 -7.43 18.20
C GLU A 79 -1.76 -7.75 17.62
N TYR A 80 -0.78 -6.90 17.92
CA TYR A 80 0.61 -7.14 17.54
C TYR A 80 1.20 -8.25 18.40
N THR A 81 1.57 -9.38 17.78
CA THR A 81 2.37 -10.42 18.43
C THR A 81 3.87 -10.17 18.26
N SER A 82 4.23 -9.35 17.26
CA SER A 82 5.59 -8.82 17.02
C SER A 82 5.47 -7.51 16.24
N PRO A 83 6.55 -6.73 16.02
CA PRO A 83 6.49 -5.50 15.22
C PRO A 83 6.00 -5.69 13.77
N THR A 84 5.93 -6.94 13.28
CA THR A 84 5.63 -7.26 11.87
C THR A 84 4.48 -8.27 11.74
N GLU A 85 3.85 -8.66 12.86
CA GLU A 85 2.82 -9.70 12.88
C GLU A 85 1.62 -9.28 13.73
N LEU A 86 0.44 -9.36 13.12
CA LEU A 86 -0.87 -9.19 13.75
C LEU A 86 -1.64 -10.51 13.81
N ARG A 87 -2.47 -10.67 14.85
CA ARG A 87 -3.47 -11.72 14.97
C ARG A 87 -4.79 -11.16 15.52
N PRO A 88 -5.95 -11.75 15.18
CA PRO A 88 -7.21 -11.35 15.79
C PRO A 88 -7.24 -11.78 17.28
N THR A 89 -7.61 -10.86 18.14
CA THR A 89 -7.85 -11.09 19.57
C THR A 89 -9.23 -10.55 19.93
N THR A 90 -10.04 -11.33 20.64
CA THR A 90 -11.38 -10.93 21.10
C THR A 90 -11.37 -10.73 22.61
N ARG A 91 -11.95 -9.62 23.07
CA ARG A 91 -12.26 -9.39 24.49
C ARG A 91 -13.77 -9.24 24.66
N THR A 92 -14.29 -9.82 25.74
CA THR A 92 -15.72 -9.86 26.02
C THR A 92 -16.02 -9.18 27.34
N TYR A 93 -17.10 -8.41 27.37
CA TYR A 93 -17.50 -7.60 28.51
C TYR A 93 -18.99 -7.79 28.79
N THR A 94 -19.37 -7.73 30.07
CA THR A 94 -20.77 -7.79 30.51
C THR A 94 -21.22 -6.38 30.87
N PRO A 95 -22.15 -5.77 30.13
CA PRO A 95 -22.70 -4.45 30.48
C PRO A 95 -23.42 -4.48 31.84
N ALA A 96 -23.36 -3.38 32.60
CA ALA A 96 -23.93 -3.31 33.95
C ALA A 96 -25.45 -3.30 33.91
N PHE A 97 -25.99 -2.31 33.18
CA PHE A 97 -27.39 -2.00 33.02
C PHE A 97 -27.51 -1.18 31.72
N GLY A 98 -28.63 -1.31 31.03
CA GLY A 98 -28.88 -0.63 29.76
C GLY A 98 -29.87 -1.41 28.92
N SER A 99 -30.69 -0.70 28.15
CA SER A 99 -31.50 -1.34 27.12
C SER A 99 -30.58 -1.93 26.05
N SER A 100 -30.98 -3.01 25.39
CA SER A 100 -30.22 -3.55 24.24
C SER A 100 -29.94 -2.47 23.20
N SER A 101 -30.87 -1.54 23.01
CA SER A 101 -30.75 -0.40 22.09
C SER A 101 -29.59 0.56 22.41
N GLU A 102 -29.32 0.84 23.69
CA GLU A 102 -28.22 1.72 24.08
C GLU A 102 -26.86 1.06 23.82
N ILE A 103 -26.77 -0.23 24.15
CA ILE A 103 -25.55 -1.03 23.93
C ILE A 103 -25.28 -1.16 22.43
N ASP A 104 -26.32 -1.45 21.63
CA ASP A 104 -26.22 -1.52 20.18
C ASP A 104 -25.79 -0.17 19.58
N THR A 105 -26.29 0.94 20.11
CA THR A 105 -25.88 2.30 19.70
C THR A 105 -24.39 2.53 19.98
N TRP A 106 -23.91 2.09 21.14
CA TRP A 106 -22.49 2.17 21.49
C TRP A 106 -21.61 1.31 20.57
N VAL A 107 -21.99 0.06 20.34
CA VAL A 107 -21.30 -0.86 19.43
C VAL A 107 -21.29 -0.31 18.00
N ALA A 108 -22.42 0.21 17.51
CA ALA A 108 -22.53 0.84 16.20
C ALA A 108 -21.61 2.07 16.09
N ALA A 109 -21.53 2.89 17.15
CA ALA A 109 -20.61 4.03 17.20
C ALA A 109 -19.14 3.58 17.16
N LEU A 110 -18.77 2.52 17.89
CA LEU A 110 -17.43 1.94 17.87
C LEU A 110 -17.05 1.49 16.47
N ILE A 111 -17.89 0.67 15.83
CA ILE A 111 -17.64 0.14 14.50
C ILE A 111 -17.58 1.25 13.45
N ARG A 112 -18.49 2.23 13.52
CA ARG A 112 -18.51 3.40 12.63
C ARG A 112 -17.21 4.21 12.74
N ARG A 113 -16.73 4.48 13.96
CA ARG A 113 -15.46 5.21 14.14
C ARG A 113 -14.25 4.36 13.75
N ALA A 114 -14.29 3.04 13.96
CA ALA A 114 -13.22 2.11 13.61
C ALA A 114 -13.02 1.91 12.10
N TYR A 115 -14.08 1.98 11.31
CA TYR A 115 -14.00 1.87 9.85
C TYR A 115 -14.02 3.22 9.14
N GLY A 116 -14.54 4.27 9.75
CA GLY A 116 -14.66 5.58 9.11
C GLY A 116 -15.50 5.48 7.84
N THR A 117 -14.90 5.78 6.70
CA THR A 117 -15.53 5.65 5.37
C THR A 117 -15.26 4.30 4.70
N ALA A 118 -14.48 3.41 5.29
CA ALA A 118 -14.19 2.10 4.72
C ALA A 118 -15.42 1.20 4.78
N GLN A 119 -15.69 0.49 3.68
CA GLN A 119 -16.70 -0.56 3.66
C GLN A 119 -16.38 -1.66 4.67
N ARG A 120 -17.41 -2.20 5.31
CA ARG A 120 -17.35 -3.33 6.24
C ARG A 120 -17.76 -4.61 5.51
N GLN A 121 -17.35 -5.76 6.03
CA GLN A 121 -17.80 -7.07 5.53
C GLN A 121 -17.64 -7.25 4.02
N LYS A 122 -16.50 -6.78 3.48
CA LYS A 122 -16.26 -6.80 2.03
C LYS A 122 -16.27 -8.22 1.50
N ARG A 123 -16.88 -8.41 0.33
CA ARG A 123 -16.71 -9.57 -0.55
C ARG A 123 -15.45 -9.41 -1.38
N ALA A 124 -14.53 -10.38 -1.32
CA ALA A 124 -13.26 -10.33 -2.04
C ALA A 124 -12.86 -11.68 -2.64
N LEU A 125 -12.30 -11.64 -3.85
CA LEU A 125 -11.61 -12.77 -4.47
C LEU A 125 -10.10 -12.69 -4.18
N VAL A 126 -9.52 -13.82 -3.76
CA VAL A 126 -8.10 -13.96 -3.48
C VAL A 126 -7.48 -14.95 -4.46
N LEU A 127 -6.60 -14.44 -5.32
CA LEU A 127 -5.78 -15.26 -6.21
C LEU A 127 -4.49 -15.65 -5.50
N ILE A 128 -4.23 -16.95 -5.37
CA ILE A 128 -3.02 -17.48 -4.74
C ILE A 128 -2.21 -18.24 -5.78
N ASN A 129 -0.99 -17.78 -6.01
CA ASN A 129 0.03 -18.59 -6.67
C ASN A 129 0.88 -19.31 -5.60
N PRO A 130 0.75 -20.63 -5.40
CA PRO A 130 1.50 -21.38 -4.38
C PRO A 130 3.01 -21.27 -4.55
N HIS A 131 3.47 -21.15 -5.79
CA HIS A 131 4.89 -21.07 -6.17
C HIS A 131 5.45 -19.65 -6.08
N ALA A 132 4.68 -18.67 -5.61
CA ALA A 132 5.15 -17.30 -5.53
C ALA A 132 6.29 -17.12 -4.51
N GLY A 133 7.36 -16.45 -4.93
CA GLY A 133 8.57 -16.27 -4.14
C GLY A 133 9.18 -17.62 -3.72
N PRO A 134 9.51 -17.84 -2.44
CA PRO A 134 10.08 -19.10 -1.96
C PRO A 134 9.03 -20.22 -1.74
N GLY A 135 7.89 -20.18 -2.43
CA GLY A 135 6.84 -21.21 -2.32
C GLY A 135 6.05 -21.20 -1.01
N LYS A 136 5.95 -20.06 -0.32
CA LYS A 136 5.32 -19.95 1.02
C LYS A 136 3.97 -19.23 0.99
N ALA A 137 3.38 -19.02 -0.20
CA ALA A 137 2.17 -18.22 -0.36
C ALA A 137 0.97 -18.79 0.42
N TRP A 138 0.72 -20.10 0.29
CA TRP A 138 -0.37 -20.78 1.01
C TRP A 138 -0.22 -20.68 2.54
N LYS A 139 1.01 -20.89 3.05
CA LYS A 139 1.30 -20.74 4.48
C LYS A 139 1.07 -19.32 4.98
N LYS A 140 1.43 -18.30 4.18
CA LYS A 140 1.16 -16.89 4.51
C LYS A 140 -0.34 -16.61 4.49
N TRP A 141 -1.07 -17.13 3.51
CA TRP A 141 -2.53 -17.00 3.42
C TRP A 141 -3.23 -17.54 4.66
N ASN A 142 -2.95 -18.80 5.05
CA ASN A 142 -3.57 -19.42 6.22
C ASN A 142 -3.29 -18.64 7.52
N LYS A 143 -2.17 -17.93 7.58
CA LYS A 143 -1.81 -17.09 8.74
C LYS A 143 -2.63 -15.80 8.82
N VAL A 144 -3.09 -15.27 7.68
CA VAL A 144 -3.82 -14.01 7.62
C VAL A 144 -5.33 -14.18 7.47
N LEU A 145 -5.79 -15.34 6.99
CA LEU A 145 -7.21 -15.68 6.89
C LEU A 145 -8.02 -15.34 8.16
N PRO A 146 -7.55 -15.65 9.39
CA PRO A 146 -8.27 -15.30 10.60
C PRO A 146 -8.55 -13.80 10.79
N LEU A 147 -7.71 -12.91 10.23
CA LEU A 147 -7.97 -11.46 10.29
C LEU A 147 -9.17 -11.08 9.42
N PHE A 148 -9.29 -11.67 8.23
CA PHE A 148 -10.41 -11.43 7.32
C PHE A 148 -11.72 -12.00 7.89
N GLU A 149 -11.67 -13.21 8.45
CA GLU A 149 -12.80 -13.85 9.14
C GLU A 149 -13.26 -13.01 10.34
N ALA A 150 -12.33 -12.54 11.17
CA ALA A 150 -12.62 -11.67 12.30
C ALA A 150 -13.22 -10.31 11.89
N ALA A 151 -12.93 -9.85 10.66
CA ALA A 151 -13.53 -8.66 10.07
C ALA A 151 -14.85 -8.94 9.33
N ARG A 152 -15.36 -10.18 9.41
CA ARG A 152 -16.60 -10.65 8.78
C ARG A 152 -16.60 -10.45 7.25
N MET A 153 -15.43 -10.55 6.62
CA MET A 153 -15.29 -10.50 5.16
C MET A 153 -15.70 -11.84 4.54
N GLU A 154 -16.34 -11.78 3.38
CA GLU A 154 -16.62 -12.95 2.56
C GLU A 154 -15.49 -13.12 1.56
N ILE A 155 -14.78 -14.24 1.64
CA ILE A 155 -13.58 -14.48 0.85
C ILE A 155 -13.77 -15.69 -0.05
N GLU A 156 -13.64 -15.47 -1.35
CA GLU A 156 -13.45 -16.54 -2.33
C GLU A 156 -11.96 -16.71 -2.61
N VAL A 157 -11.47 -17.95 -2.69
CA VAL A 157 -10.05 -18.24 -2.94
C VAL A 157 -9.92 -19.05 -4.22
N MET A 158 -9.10 -18.57 -5.16
CA MET A 158 -8.72 -19.31 -6.35
C MET A 158 -7.21 -19.51 -6.39
N VAL A 159 -6.78 -20.75 -6.63
CA VAL A 159 -5.37 -21.11 -6.70
C VAL A 159 -4.95 -21.19 -8.16
N THR A 160 -3.93 -20.43 -8.55
CA THR A 160 -3.37 -20.47 -9.90
C THR A 160 -2.20 -21.44 -9.97
N SER A 161 -2.10 -22.16 -11.08
CA SER A 161 -1.08 -23.17 -11.36
C SER A 161 -0.17 -22.80 -12.53
N GLN A 162 -0.65 -22.02 -13.51
CA GLN A 162 0.09 -21.71 -14.73
C GLN A 162 0.25 -20.20 -15.00
N PRO A 163 1.29 -19.77 -15.74
CA PRO A 163 1.40 -18.39 -16.22
C PRO A 163 0.17 -17.95 -17.01
N GLY A 164 -0.32 -16.74 -16.77
CA GLY A 164 -1.47 -16.16 -17.47
C GLY A 164 -2.84 -16.57 -16.91
N GLU A 165 -2.93 -17.55 -16.02
CA GLU A 165 -4.21 -18.00 -15.45
C GLU A 165 -4.93 -16.90 -14.66
N ALA A 166 -4.18 -16.11 -13.88
CA ALA A 166 -4.74 -14.94 -13.18
C ALA A 166 -5.37 -13.92 -14.14
N ILE A 167 -4.80 -13.76 -15.34
CA ILE A 167 -5.33 -12.87 -16.38
C ILE A 167 -6.60 -13.47 -16.96
N ALA A 168 -6.63 -14.77 -17.21
CA ALA A 168 -7.82 -15.46 -17.72
C ALA A 168 -8.99 -15.38 -16.72
N ILE A 169 -8.71 -15.58 -15.43
CA ILE A 169 -9.69 -15.42 -14.35
C ILE A 169 -10.22 -13.97 -14.34
N ALA A 170 -9.33 -12.98 -14.34
CA ALA A 170 -9.72 -11.57 -14.30
C ALA A 170 -10.58 -11.15 -15.51
N ARG A 171 -10.31 -11.70 -16.70
CA ARG A 171 -11.09 -11.42 -17.93
C ARG A 171 -12.52 -11.95 -17.88
N ASN A 172 -12.72 -13.08 -17.20
CA ASN A 172 -14.03 -13.76 -17.13
C ASN A 172 -14.78 -13.46 -15.82
N LEU A 173 -14.23 -12.58 -14.97
CA LEU A 173 -14.78 -12.29 -13.66
C LEU A 173 -16.00 -11.37 -13.77
N HIS A 174 -17.13 -11.78 -13.19
CA HIS A 174 -18.27 -10.90 -12.97
C HIS A 174 -17.99 -9.98 -11.78
N ILE A 175 -17.45 -8.79 -12.06
CA ILE A 175 -16.95 -7.84 -11.05
C ILE A 175 -18.05 -7.44 -10.04
N ASP A 176 -19.32 -7.40 -10.46
CA ASP A 176 -20.47 -7.03 -9.62
C ASP A 176 -20.71 -7.98 -8.44
N ARG A 177 -20.13 -9.19 -8.47
CA ARG A 177 -20.22 -10.17 -7.37
C ARG A 177 -19.37 -9.78 -6.17
N PHE A 178 -18.42 -8.85 -6.34
CA PHE A 178 -17.47 -8.47 -5.31
C PHE A 178 -17.63 -6.99 -4.97
N ASP A 179 -17.64 -6.69 -3.68
CA ASP A 179 -17.81 -5.32 -3.17
C ASP A 179 -16.63 -4.42 -3.49
N THR A 180 -15.47 -5.04 -3.66
CA THR A 180 -14.34 -4.36 -4.28
C THR A 180 -14.70 -4.16 -5.76
N GLN A 181 -15.42 -3.08 -6.07
CA GLN A 181 -15.57 -2.58 -7.43
C GLN A 181 -14.17 -2.41 -8.04
N GLY A 182 -13.67 -3.45 -8.69
CA GLY A 182 -12.47 -3.50 -9.54
C GLY A 182 -11.09 -3.11 -8.99
N ARG A 183 -10.83 -2.81 -7.70
CA ARG A 183 -9.65 -1.96 -7.36
C ARG A 183 -8.75 -2.34 -6.18
N ARG A 184 -8.59 -3.61 -5.80
CA ARG A 184 -7.55 -3.99 -4.81
C ARG A 184 -6.73 -5.20 -5.20
N LEU A 185 -5.70 -4.95 -6.01
CA LEU A 185 -4.63 -5.91 -6.26
C LEU A 185 -3.64 -5.89 -5.08
N ALA A 186 -3.86 -6.74 -4.07
CA ALA A 186 -2.90 -6.93 -3.01
C ALA A 186 -1.95 -8.10 -3.32
N ASN A 187 -0.85 -7.83 -4.03
CA ASN A 187 0.24 -8.81 -4.13
C ASN A 187 1.07 -8.80 -2.83
N THR A 188 0.76 -9.70 -1.90
CA THR A 188 1.55 -9.93 -0.68
C THR A 188 2.50 -11.12 -0.79
N CYS A 189 2.36 -11.90 -1.86
CA CYS A 189 3.03 -13.17 -2.05
C CYS A 189 3.98 -13.05 -3.24
N GLY A 190 5.21 -12.60 -2.96
CA GLY A 190 6.29 -12.48 -3.93
C GLY A 190 7.55 -11.90 -3.28
N SER A 191 8.65 -11.80 -4.04
CA SER A 191 9.88 -11.13 -3.60
C SER A 191 9.90 -9.62 -3.90
N GLY A 192 9.02 -9.16 -4.82
CA GLY A 192 8.94 -7.77 -5.26
C GLY A 192 8.07 -6.88 -4.36
N ASN A 193 6.84 -7.30 -4.01
CA ASN A 193 5.88 -6.66 -3.07
C ASN A 193 5.78 -5.11 -3.05
N ALA A 194 6.23 -4.45 -4.12
CA ALA A 194 6.30 -3.00 -4.25
C ALA A 194 4.95 -2.33 -4.06
N MET A 195 3.92 -2.90 -4.68
CA MET A 195 2.55 -2.42 -4.57
C MET A 195 2.04 -2.43 -3.12
N ALA A 196 2.37 -3.47 -2.35
CA ALA A 196 1.99 -3.53 -0.94
C ALA A 196 2.67 -2.45 -0.10
N CYS A 197 3.96 -2.18 -0.37
CA CYS A 197 4.68 -1.07 0.28
C CYS A 197 4.04 0.28 -0.03
N ASN A 198 3.66 0.53 -1.28
CA ASN A 198 3.04 1.80 -1.67
C ASN A 198 1.63 1.98 -1.10
N LEU A 199 0.81 0.93 -1.11
CA LEU A 199 -0.59 1.02 -0.67
C LEU A 199 -0.76 0.97 0.85
N TYR A 200 0.09 0.21 1.54
CA TYR A 200 -0.11 -0.14 2.95
C TYR A 200 1.07 0.23 3.85
N GLY A 201 2.14 0.82 3.29
CA GLY A 201 3.37 1.13 4.03
C GLY A 201 4.15 -0.10 4.50
N SER A 202 3.75 -1.31 4.08
CA SER A 202 4.30 -2.57 4.58
C SER A 202 4.15 -3.69 3.55
N HIS A 203 5.04 -4.67 3.64
CA HIS A 203 5.00 -5.89 2.83
C HIS A 203 4.74 -7.14 3.69
N TYR A 204 4.53 -6.98 4.99
CA TYR A 204 4.20 -8.07 5.90
C TYR A 204 2.73 -8.45 5.78
N ALA A 205 2.47 -9.74 5.54
CA ALA A 205 1.15 -10.21 5.12
C ALA A 205 0.01 -9.81 6.08
N SER A 206 0.21 -9.88 7.39
CA SER A 206 -0.84 -9.56 8.38
C SER A 206 -1.08 -8.05 8.52
N ILE A 207 -0.06 -7.21 8.35
CA ILE A 207 -0.22 -5.75 8.28
C ILE A 207 -0.96 -5.36 7.00
N VAL A 208 -0.59 -5.98 5.87
CA VAL A 208 -1.30 -5.76 4.61
C VAL A 208 -2.74 -6.25 4.69
N ALA A 209 -3.02 -7.39 5.35
CA ALA A 209 -4.38 -7.86 5.56
C ALA A 209 -5.22 -6.84 6.33
N LEU A 210 -4.69 -6.25 7.41
CA LEU A 210 -5.35 -5.14 8.10
C LEU A 210 -5.58 -3.94 7.16
N GLY A 211 -4.59 -3.59 6.34
CA GLY A 211 -4.70 -2.54 5.33
C GLY A 211 -5.78 -2.81 4.28
N ILE A 212 -6.01 -4.08 3.89
CA ILE A 212 -7.09 -4.46 2.97
C ILE A 212 -8.46 -4.32 3.68
N ILE A 213 -8.56 -4.83 4.91
CA ILE A 213 -9.77 -4.75 5.74
C ILE A 213 -10.18 -3.28 5.92
N LYS A 214 -9.23 -2.43 6.32
CA LYS A 214 -9.45 -1.01 6.66
C LYS A 214 -9.32 -0.04 5.50
N GLY A 215 -8.78 -0.48 4.37
CA GLY A 215 -8.49 0.43 3.28
C GLY A 215 -9.76 1.07 2.73
N ILE A 216 -9.60 2.27 2.19
CA ILE A 216 -10.58 2.98 1.38
C ILE A 216 -10.15 2.93 -0.08
N ASP A 217 -11.05 3.24 -0.99
CA ASP A 217 -10.72 3.25 -2.40
C ASP A 217 -9.99 4.54 -2.74
N THR A 218 -8.88 4.38 -3.46
CA THR A 218 -8.00 5.46 -3.85
C THR A 218 -7.80 5.38 -5.35
N ALA A 219 -8.07 6.50 -6.01
CA ALA A 219 -7.71 6.74 -7.39
C ALA A 219 -6.22 6.45 -7.65
N MET A 220 -5.92 5.74 -8.74
CA MET A 220 -4.55 5.54 -9.20
C MET A 220 -4.53 5.52 -10.72
N ASP A 221 -3.53 6.15 -11.31
CA ASP A 221 -3.32 6.18 -12.75
C ASP A 221 -2.81 4.82 -13.23
N LEU A 222 -3.17 4.50 -14.47
CA LEU A 222 -2.61 3.40 -15.22
C LEU A 222 -1.82 3.97 -16.40
N VAL A 223 -0.64 3.40 -16.63
CA VAL A 223 0.20 3.72 -17.78
C VAL A 223 -0.22 2.81 -18.92
N SER A 224 -0.69 3.40 -20.01
CA SER A 224 -0.89 2.68 -21.26
C SER A 224 0.44 2.61 -22.01
N TYR A 225 0.72 1.50 -22.70
CA TYR A 225 1.89 1.40 -23.56
C TYR A 225 1.61 0.61 -24.83
N THR A 226 2.41 0.84 -25.86
CA THR A 226 2.37 0.08 -27.11
C THR A 226 3.73 -0.56 -27.41
N GLN A 227 3.70 -1.77 -27.95
CA GLN A 227 4.90 -2.50 -28.40
C GLN A 227 4.52 -3.37 -29.61
N GLY A 228 5.04 -3.00 -30.79
CA GLY A 228 4.47 -3.51 -32.03
C GLY A 228 2.95 -3.31 -32.01
N ASP A 229 2.18 -4.29 -32.46
CA ASP A 229 0.72 -4.15 -32.57
C ASP A 229 -0.03 -4.39 -31.25
N ARG A 230 0.69 -4.45 -30.12
CA ARG A 230 0.11 -4.75 -28.81
C ARG A 230 0.03 -3.50 -27.95
N ARG A 231 -1.15 -3.28 -27.35
CA ARG A 231 -1.36 -2.32 -26.26
C ARG A 231 -1.40 -3.06 -24.93
N GLY A 232 -0.67 -2.56 -23.93
CA GLY A 232 -0.66 -3.07 -22.57
C GLY A 232 -0.88 -1.96 -21.55
N VAL A 233 -1.00 -2.36 -20.28
CA VAL A 233 -1.09 -1.45 -19.14
C VAL A 233 -0.04 -1.80 -18.08
N SER A 234 0.52 -0.79 -17.45
CA SER A 234 1.39 -0.90 -16.27
C SER A 234 0.86 -0.04 -15.14
N PHE A 235 0.97 -0.52 -13.90
CA PHE A 235 0.52 0.17 -12.70
C PHE A 235 1.66 0.52 -11.74
N LEU A 236 2.90 0.13 -12.06
CA LEU A 236 4.03 0.27 -11.15
C LEU A 236 5.21 0.98 -11.80
N SER A 237 5.85 0.33 -12.76
CA SER A 237 7.12 0.82 -13.31
C SER A 237 7.45 0.20 -14.67
N TRP A 238 8.45 0.77 -15.33
CA TRP A 238 8.92 0.39 -16.66
C TRP A 238 10.43 0.63 -16.77
N ALA A 239 11.19 -0.42 -17.08
CA ALA A 239 12.65 -0.39 -17.01
C ALA A 239 13.31 -0.90 -18.30
N LEU A 240 14.45 -0.30 -18.62
CA LEU A 240 15.41 -0.76 -19.62
C LEU A 240 16.83 -0.65 -19.03
N GLY A 241 17.70 -1.58 -19.38
CA GLY A 241 19.10 -1.59 -18.95
C GLY A 241 19.33 -2.41 -17.67
N ILE A 242 20.20 -1.93 -16.78
CA ILE A 242 20.70 -2.71 -15.63
C ILE A 242 19.56 -3.26 -14.75
N ILE A 243 18.51 -2.48 -14.48
CA ILE A 243 17.40 -2.94 -13.63
C ILE A 243 16.58 -4.03 -14.32
N ALA A 244 16.18 -3.82 -15.58
CA ALA A 244 15.43 -4.81 -16.35
C ALA A 244 16.19 -6.14 -16.50
N GLU A 245 17.50 -6.06 -16.78
CA GLU A 245 18.30 -7.28 -16.84
C GLU A 245 18.53 -7.91 -15.47
N ALA A 246 18.63 -7.13 -14.39
CA ALA A 246 18.71 -7.69 -13.05
C ALA A 246 17.42 -8.44 -12.68
N ASP A 247 16.26 -7.99 -13.14
CA ASP A 247 14.98 -8.67 -12.91
C ASP A 247 14.91 -10.02 -13.64
N LEU A 248 15.25 -10.02 -14.93
CA LEU A 248 15.22 -11.21 -15.81
C LEU A 248 16.38 -12.17 -15.53
N GLY A 249 17.61 -11.65 -15.51
CA GLY A 249 18.81 -12.46 -15.41
C GLY A 249 19.09 -12.98 -14.00
N THR A 250 18.21 -12.76 -13.03
CA THR A 250 18.31 -13.35 -11.69
C THR A 250 17.17 -14.30 -11.36
N GLU A 251 16.35 -14.69 -12.33
CA GLU A 251 15.24 -15.62 -12.10
C GLU A 251 15.69 -16.99 -11.59
N HIS A 252 16.83 -17.50 -12.07
CA HIS A 252 17.44 -18.73 -11.56
C HIS A 252 17.90 -18.62 -10.09
N MET A 253 17.98 -17.40 -9.53
CA MET A 253 18.34 -17.11 -8.13
C MET A 253 17.12 -16.81 -7.25
N ARG A 254 15.90 -17.22 -7.65
CA ARG A 254 14.67 -17.02 -6.85
C ARG A 254 14.76 -17.55 -5.42
N TRP A 255 15.62 -18.54 -5.17
CA TRP A 255 15.91 -19.06 -3.82
C TRP A 255 16.46 -18.00 -2.85
N MET A 256 17.12 -16.95 -3.34
CA MET A 256 17.65 -15.84 -2.54
C MET A 256 16.58 -14.82 -2.11
N GLY A 257 15.33 -14.97 -2.56
CA GLY A 257 14.27 -13.99 -2.30
C GLY A 257 14.60 -12.63 -2.93
N ALA A 258 14.42 -11.54 -2.18
CA ALA A 258 14.69 -10.18 -2.67
C ALA A 258 16.19 -9.88 -2.87
N ALA A 259 17.09 -10.61 -2.20
CA ALA A 259 18.53 -10.36 -2.31
C ALA A 259 19.07 -10.56 -3.74
N ARG A 260 18.40 -11.40 -4.55
CA ARG A 260 18.77 -11.64 -5.95
C ARG A 260 18.84 -10.36 -6.78
N PHE A 261 17.96 -9.39 -6.51
CA PHE A 261 17.91 -8.14 -7.25
C PHE A 261 19.16 -7.29 -7.00
N HIS A 262 19.62 -7.23 -5.75
CA HIS A 262 20.86 -6.52 -5.39
C HIS A 262 22.08 -7.15 -6.04
N VAL A 263 22.17 -8.49 -6.05
CA VAL A 263 23.25 -9.22 -6.73
C VAL A 263 23.22 -8.95 -8.23
N GLY A 264 22.04 -8.99 -8.83
CA GLY A 264 21.85 -8.72 -10.25
C GLY A 264 22.31 -7.32 -10.66
N VAL A 265 21.92 -6.31 -9.89
CA VAL A 265 22.33 -4.91 -10.11
C VAL A 265 23.84 -4.76 -9.91
N LEU A 266 24.40 -5.30 -8.82
CA LEU A 266 25.84 -5.25 -8.51
C LEU A 266 26.69 -5.83 -9.65
N ALA A 267 26.36 -7.04 -10.11
CA ALA A 267 27.12 -7.71 -11.18
C ALA A 267 27.17 -6.86 -12.47
N ARG A 268 26.06 -6.18 -12.79
CA ARG A 268 25.91 -5.38 -14.00
C ARG A 268 26.55 -3.99 -13.90
N ILE A 269 26.56 -3.41 -12.70
CA ILE A 269 27.33 -2.19 -12.42
C ILE A 269 28.82 -2.48 -12.64
N LEU A 270 29.31 -3.61 -12.13
CA LEU A 270 30.72 -4.01 -12.29
C LEU A 270 31.09 -4.29 -13.75
N SER A 271 30.15 -4.80 -14.56
CA SER A 271 30.38 -5.05 -15.99
C SER A 271 30.23 -3.80 -16.87
N LYS A 272 29.82 -2.64 -16.32
CA LYS A 272 29.58 -1.38 -17.04
C LYS A 272 28.81 -1.53 -18.37
N LYS A 273 27.81 -2.41 -18.38
CA LYS A 273 27.08 -2.71 -19.61
C LYS A 273 26.30 -1.48 -20.11
N ALA A 274 26.41 -1.20 -21.40
CA ALA A 274 25.75 -0.09 -22.09
C ALA A 274 24.58 -0.59 -22.96
N TYR A 275 23.56 0.24 -23.12
CA TYR A 275 22.34 -0.06 -23.87
C TYR A 275 22.00 1.11 -24.81
N PRO A 276 22.71 1.28 -25.93
CA PRO A 276 22.51 2.44 -26.78
C PRO A 276 21.05 2.60 -27.21
N CYS A 277 20.47 3.78 -27.03
CA CYS A 277 19.09 4.07 -27.41
C CYS A 277 18.85 5.58 -27.60
N ASP A 278 17.86 5.89 -28.43
CA ASP A 278 17.28 7.22 -28.54
C ASP A 278 15.99 7.24 -27.71
N ILE A 279 15.81 8.30 -26.92
CA ILE A 279 14.60 8.51 -26.13
C ILE A 279 13.96 9.81 -26.57
N ASP A 280 12.75 9.71 -27.09
CA ASP A 280 11.86 10.84 -27.25
C ASP A 280 10.99 10.96 -25.99
N VAL A 281 10.96 12.15 -25.40
CA VAL A 281 10.30 12.40 -24.13
C VAL A 281 9.60 13.75 -24.14
N LYS A 282 8.37 13.79 -23.62
CA LYS A 282 7.69 15.01 -23.20
C LYS A 282 7.83 15.20 -21.69
N VAL A 283 8.54 16.24 -21.26
CA VAL A 283 8.80 16.54 -19.85
C VAL A 283 7.92 17.68 -19.38
N GLU A 284 7.13 17.40 -18.36
CA GLU A 284 6.25 18.38 -17.71
C GLU A 284 7.01 19.13 -16.60
N LEU A 285 7.79 18.40 -15.79
CA LEU A 285 8.66 19.00 -14.76
C LEU A 285 10.07 18.41 -14.89
N GLY A 286 11.03 19.27 -15.23
CA GLY A 286 12.41 18.89 -15.50
C GLY A 286 13.40 19.24 -14.39
N ASP A 287 13.09 20.24 -13.56
CA ASP A 287 13.94 20.68 -12.46
C ASP A 287 13.51 20.04 -11.14
N LYS A 288 14.50 19.67 -10.32
CA LYS A 288 14.27 19.05 -9.02
C LYS A 288 13.54 19.98 -8.04
N ALA A 289 13.82 21.28 -8.06
CA ALA A 289 13.15 22.27 -7.22
C ALA A 289 11.66 22.36 -7.57
N ASP A 290 11.33 22.36 -8.86
CA ASP A 290 9.94 22.39 -9.33
C ASP A 290 9.18 21.11 -8.93
N ILE A 291 9.82 19.95 -9.05
CA ILE A 291 9.25 18.67 -8.59
C ILE A 291 8.98 18.69 -7.08
N GLN A 292 9.93 19.19 -6.29
CA GLN A 292 9.76 19.30 -4.84
C GLN A 292 8.63 20.27 -4.48
N LEU A 293 8.58 21.43 -5.14
CA LEU A 293 7.54 22.43 -4.93
C LEU A 293 6.16 21.86 -5.26
N ALA A 294 6.00 21.24 -6.42
CA ALA A 294 4.75 20.61 -6.85
C ALA A 294 4.31 19.50 -5.89
N PHE A 295 5.24 18.67 -5.42
CA PHE A 295 4.96 17.61 -4.45
C PHE A 295 4.47 18.17 -3.11
N HIS A 296 5.18 19.15 -2.55
CA HIS A 296 4.80 19.76 -1.28
C HIS A 296 3.49 20.55 -1.36
N ALA A 297 3.28 21.30 -2.43
CA ALA A 297 2.02 22.01 -2.67
C ALA A 297 0.84 21.04 -2.72
N ALA A 298 1.00 19.93 -3.43
CA ALA A 298 -0.02 18.92 -3.54
C ALA A 298 -0.29 18.13 -2.24
N ALA A 299 0.73 17.93 -1.40
CA ALA A 299 0.57 17.27 -0.10
C ALA A 299 -0.14 18.17 0.94
N ALA A 300 -0.09 19.50 0.75
CA ALA A 300 -0.76 20.47 1.60
C ALA A 300 -2.27 20.59 1.31
N ILE A 301 -2.73 20.11 0.15
CA ILE A 301 -4.15 20.06 -0.20
C ILE A 301 -4.77 18.86 0.55
N PRO A 302 -5.76 19.08 1.45
CA PRO A 302 -6.45 17.98 2.12
C PRO A 302 -7.01 17.02 1.08
N ALA A 303 -6.84 15.70 1.25
CA ALA A 303 -7.34 14.69 0.32
C ALA A 303 -8.82 14.96 -0.02
N VAL A 304 -9.03 15.55 -1.19
CA VAL A 304 -10.32 16.11 -1.57
C VAL A 304 -11.26 14.96 -1.85
N LYS A 305 -12.22 14.78 -0.93
CA LYS A 305 -13.43 13.97 -1.11
C LYS A 305 -14.15 14.25 -2.44
N ASP A 306 -13.89 15.38 -3.08
CA ASP A 306 -14.53 15.82 -4.32
C ASP A 306 -13.92 15.24 -5.62
N LEU A 307 -12.75 14.57 -5.58
CA LEU A 307 -12.20 13.89 -6.77
C LEU A 307 -12.96 12.61 -7.14
N ILE A 308 -13.69 12.02 -6.20
CA ILE A 308 -14.52 10.82 -6.46
C ILE A 308 -15.75 11.18 -7.31
N ASN A 309 -16.23 12.42 -7.24
CA ASN A 309 -17.44 12.86 -7.98
C ASN A 309 -17.16 13.34 -9.41
N THR A 310 -15.90 13.53 -9.81
CA THR A 310 -15.55 14.04 -11.15
C THR A 310 -15.24 12.95 -12.17
N TRP A 311 -15.14 11.68 -11.73
CA TRP A 311 -15.03 10.53 -12.60
C TRP A 311 -16.33 9.73 -12.60
N ALA A 312 -17.43 10.40 -12.91
CA ALA A 312 -18.53 9.73 -13.60
C ALA A 312 -17.94 9.23 -14.92
N VAL A 313 -17.41 8.01 -14.90
CA VAL A 313 -17.10 7.27 -16.11
C VAL A 313 -18.44 7.18 -16.83
N ASP A 314 -18.53 7.73 -18.04
CA ASP A 314 -19.65 7.44 -18.92
C ASP A 314 -19.75 5.92 -18.99
N ALA A 315 -20.76 5.36 -18.33
CA ALA A 315 -20.94 3.92 -18.14
C ALA A 315 -21.15 3.19 -19.48
N GLU A 316 -21.20 3.93 -20.59
CA GLU A 316 -21.44 3.45 -21.93
C GLU A 316 -20.16 3.10 -22.71
N SER A 317 -18.97 3.62 -22.35
CA SER A 317 -17.74 3.28 -23.09
C SER A 317 -17.10 2.00 -22.55
N GLN A 318 -17.30 0.87 -23.25
CA GLN A 318 -16.57 -0.37 -22.96
C GLN A 318 -15.12 -0.27 -23.47
N GLY A 319 -14.14 -0.31 -22.55
CA GLY A 319 -12.72 -0.47 -22.89
C GLY A 319 -11.79 0.61 -22.33
N LEU A 320 -10.52 0.55 -22.72
CA LEU A 320 -9.54 1.59 -22.38
C LEU A 320 -9.80 2.85 -23.23
N PRO A 321 -9.60 4.07 -22.68
CA PRO A 321 -9.69 5.29 -23.47
C PRO A 321 -8.68 5.27 -24.63
N PRO A 322 -8.91 6.04 -25.72
CA PRO A 322 -7.95 6.17 -26.81
C PRO A 322 -6.59 6.67 -26.31
N LEU A 323 -5.51 6.28 -26.99
CA LEU A 323 -4.14 6.76 -26.72
C LEU A 323 -4.05 8.24 -27.05
N LYS A 324 -3.44 9.04 -26.19
CA LYS A 324 -3.35 10.50 -26.37
C LYS A 324 -2.32 10.88 -27.43
N TYR A 325 -1.23 10.11 -27.54
CA TYR A 325 -0.12 10.40 -28.44
C TYR A 325 0.05 9.36 -29.55
N GLY A 326 -0.94 8.47 -29.72
CA GLY A 326 -0.89 7.40 -30.72
C GLY A 326 -0.10 6.17 -30.27
N THR A 327 0.23 5.32 -31.24
CA THR A 327 0.94 4.06 -31.07
C THR A 327 2.41 4.20 -31.46
N VAL A 328 3.20 3.15 -31.24
CA VAL A 328 4.62 3.10 -31.66
C VAL A 328 4.80 3.14 -33.20
N GLN A 329 3.73 2.91 -33.96
CA GLN A 329 3.70 2.98 -35.42
C GLN A 329 3.38 4.39 -35.93
N ASP A 330 2.83 5.25 -35.08
CA ASP A 330 2.47 6.61 -35.43
C ASP A 330 3.70 7.54 -35.36
N PRO A 331 3.75 8.59 -36.20
CA PRO A 331 4.79 9.60 -36.06
C PRO A 331 4.67 10.30 -34.70
N LEU A 332 5.82 10.63 -34.11
CA LEU A 332 5.84 11.41 -32.87
C LEU A 332 5.14 12.75 -33.06
N PRO A 333 4.28 13.17 -32.11
CA PRO A 333 3.67 14.49 -32.15
C PRO A 333 4.70 15.61 -32.20
N SER A 334 4.41 16.67 -32.95
CA SER A 334 5.36 17.78 -33.17
C SER A 334 5.58 18.70 -31.98
N ASP A 335 4.73 18.63 -30.94
CA ASP A 335 4.74 19.57 -29.81
C ASP A 335 5.21 18.93 -28.48
N GLY A 336 6.15 19.59 -27.82
CA GLY A 336 6.62 19.26 -26.46
C GLY A 336 7.57 18.05 -26.34
N TRP A 337 7.84 17.32 -27.42
CA TRP A 337 8.76 16.18 -27.42
C TRP A 337 10.20 16.61 -27.67
N ARG A 338 11.13 16.06 -26.89
CA ARG A 338 12.57 16.21 -27.11
C ARG A 338 13.25 14.86 -27.26
N ARG A 339 14.13 14.76 -28.25
CA ARG A 339 15.00 13.59 -28.43
C ARG A 339 16.26 13.72 -27.59
N ILE A 340 16.61 12.66 -26.89
CA ILE A 340 17.87 12.52 -26.17
C ILE A 340 18.55 11.24 -26.66
N LYS A 341 19.73 11.40 -27.25
CA LYS A 341 20.55 10.27 -27.73
C LYS A 341 21.43 9.75 -26.61
N TYR A 342 21.41 8.44 -26.38
CA TYR A 342 22.27 7.79 -25.40
C TYR A 342 23.10 6.69 -26.07
N GLU A 343 24.37 6.98 -26.34
CA GLU A 343 25.34 5.97 -26.80
C GLU A 343 25.71 4.98 -25.68
N ASN A 344 25.55 5.39 -24.43
CA ASN A 344 25.98 4.63 -23.27
C ASN A 344 24.96 4.65 -22.13
N MET A 345 23.68 4.47 -22.47
CA MET A 345 22.66 4.29 -21.44
C MET A 345 23.05 3.13 -20.52
N GLY A 346 23.08 3.37 -19.22
CA GLY A 346 23.22 2.30 -18.22
C GLY A 346 21.86 1.82 -17.74
N ASN A 347 20.94 2.75 -17.51
CA ASN A 347 19.61 2.45 -17.04
C ASN A 347 18.62 3.54 -17.40
N PHE A 348 17.44 3.13 -17.83
CA PHE A 348 16.25 3.95 -17.99
C PHE A 348 15.17 3.34 -17.10
N TYR A 349 14.56 4.14 -16.23
CA TYR A 349 13.55 3.63 -15.31
C TYR A 349 12.46 4.66 -15.03
N CYS A 350 11.25 4.35 -15.48
CA CYS A 350 10.04 5.09 -15.16
C CYS A 350 9.26 4.41 -14.02
N GLY A 351 8.73 5.20 -13.10
CA GLY A 351 7.89 4.74 -12.00
C GLY A 351 6.63 5.57 -11.85
N LYS A 352 5.50 4.88 -11.61
CA LYS A 352 4.23 5.49 -11.21
C LYS A 352 4.07 5.57 -9.69
N MET A 353 4.83 4.74 -8.95
CA MET A 353 4.76 4.62 -7.50
C MET A 353 6.16 4.71 -6.88
N GLU A 354 6.20 5.07 -5.59
CA GLU A 354 7.45 5.42 -4.89
C GLU A 354 8.36 4.21 -4.69
N PHE A 355 7.80 3.14 -4.13
CA PHE A 355 8.54 1.94 -3.81
C PHE A 355 8.53 0.98 -4.99
N ILE A 356 9.70 0.49 -5.37
CA ILE A 356 9.87 -0.56 -6.38
C ILE A 356 10.17 -1.94 -5.75
N ALA A 357 10.50 -1.94 -4.46
CA ALA A 357 10.68 -3.11 -3.61
C ALA A 357 10.65 -2.67 -2.13
N PRO A 358 10.52 -3.60 -1.16
CA PRO A 358 10.69 -3.31 0.26
C PRO A 358 11.97 -2.52 0.54
N HIS A 359 11.83 -1.36 1.19
CA HIS A 359 12.92 -0.45 1.53
C HIS A 359 13.66 0.20 0.34
N VAL A 360 13.09 0.13 -0.87
CA VAL A 360 13.64 0.76 -2.07
C VAL A 360 12.62 1.78 -2.60
N ALA A 361 12.61 2.97 -1.98
CA ALA A 361 11.89 4.14 -2.47
C ALA A 361 12.71 4.80 -3.58
N PHE A 362 12.46 4.41 -4.83
CA PHE A 362 13.23 4.90 -5.99
C PHE A 362 12.63 6.20 -6.56
N PHE A 363 11.33 6.44 -6.34
CA PHE A 363 10.59 7.59 -6.88
C PHE A 363 9.83 8.36 -5.76
N PRO A 364 10.51 9.03 -4.82
CA PRO A 364 9.93 9.63 -3.61
C PRO A 364 8.99 10.82 -3.88
N ALA A 365 9.02 11.38 -5.09
CA ALA A 365 8.11 12.44 -5.52
C ALA A 365 6.95 11.92 -6.38
N SER A 366 6.86 10.60 -6.60
CA SER A 366 5.76 10.01 -7.34
C SER A 366 4.45 10.14 -6.55
N ARG A 367 3.36 10.29 -7.29
CA ARG A 367 2.00 10.33 -6.73
C ARG A 367 1.13 9.37 -7.52
N PRO A 368 0.21 8.65 -6.86
CA PRO A 368 -0.57 7.61 -7.52
C PRO A 368 -1.51 8.15 -8.60
N ASN A 369 -1.90 9.43 -8.56
CA ASN A 369 -2.98 9.99 -9.37
C ASN A 369 -2.72 11.43 -9.86
N ASP A 370 -1.46 11.78 -10.13
CA ASP A 370 -1.07 13.11 -10.65
C ASP A 370 -1.06 13.20 -12.18
N GLY A 371 -1.40 12.12 -12.90
CA GLY A 371 -1.27 12.04 -14.34
C GLY A 371 0.17 12.01 -14.83
N LEU A 372 1.16 11.83 -13.94
CA LEU A 372 2.59 11.88 -14.28
C LEU A 372 3.38 10.61 -13.93
N LEU A 373 4.47 10.37 -14.66
CA LEU A 373 5.47 9.32 -14.46
C LEU A 373 6.80 9.94 -14.06
N ASP A 374 7.47 9.35 -13.09
CA ASP A 374 8.80 9.77 -12.67
C ASP A 374 9.86 8.96 -13.45
N LEU A 375 10.67 9.61 -14.27
CA LEU A 375 11.81 9.00 -14.98
C LEU A 375 13.12 9.27 -14.26
N VAL A 376 13.93 8.21 -14.16
CA VAL A 376 15.34 8.25 -13.80
C VAL A 376 16.17 7.61 -14.90
N THR A 377 17.20 8.31 -15.36
CA THR A 377 18.21 7.75 -16.29
C THR A 377 19.61 7.91 -15.73
N PHE A 378 20.51 6.96 -16.02
CA PHE A 378 21.94 7.16 -15.80
C PHE A 378 22.78 6.42 -16.85
N ARG A 379 23.97 6.95 -17.12
CA ARG A 379 24.93 6.40 -18.09
C ARG A 379 25.76 5.28 -17.50
N SER A 380 26.18 4.32 -18.33
CA SER A 380 27.01 3.19 -17.93
C SER A 380 28.47 3.55 -17.64
N ASP A 381 28.92 4.71 -18.10
CA ASP A 381 30.28 5.22 -17.90
C ASP A 381 30.50 5.93 -16.56
N LEU A 382 29.44 6.07 -15.74
CA LEU A 382 29.56 6.64 -14.40
C LEU A 382 30.58 5.85 -13.55
N PRO A 383 31.38 6.54 -12.72
CA PRO A 383 32.24 5.86 -11.76
C PRO A 383 31.44 4.90 -10.88
N ILE A 384 31.96 3.70 -10.66
CA ILE A 384 31.26 2.62 -9.94
C ILE A 384 30.76 3.10 -8.57
N LEU A 385 31.56 3.88 -7.83
CA LEU A 385 31.15 4.46 -6.54
C LEU A 385 29.96 5.41 -6.68
N LYS A 386 29.92 6.24 -7.72
CA LYS A 386 28.80 7.13 -7.99
C LYS A 386 27.54 6.33 -8.36
N THR A 387 27.68 5.25 -9.13
CA THR A 387 26.57 4.35 -9.45
C THR A 387 26.06 3.64 -8.19
N PHE A 388 26.93 3.19 -7.29
CA PHE A 388 26.53 2.63 -5.99
C PHE A 388 25.80 3.64 -5.12
N GLU A 389 26.29 4.89 -5.10
CA GLU A 389 25.59 5.96 -4.42
C GLU A 389 24.17 6.05 -4.95
N LEU A 390 23.94 6.08 -6.27
CA LEU A 390 22.58 6.19 -6.85
C LEU A 390 21.60 5.11 -6.36
N PHE A 391 22.08 3.91 -6.06
CA PHE A 391 21.27 2.80 -5.51
C PHE A 391 21.27 2.71 -3.98
N GLY A 392 21.99 3.60 -3.28
CA GLY A 392 22.08 3.65 -1.82
C GLY A 392 20.93 4.38 -1.14
N LYS A 393 20.63 4.01 0.12
CA LYS A 393 19.49 4.49 0.94
C LYS A 393 19.35 6.03 1.10
N ARG A 394 20.34 6.84 0.72
CA ARG A 394 20.36 8.31 0.91
C ARG A 394 20.40 9.12 -0.39
N SER A 395 20.31 8.47 -1.55
CA SER A 395 20.73 9.07 -2.82
C SER A 395 19.65 9.53 -3.76
N VAL A 396 18.38 9.39 -3.37
CA VAL A 396 17.30 9.85 -4.24
C VAL A 396 17.30 11.38 -4.41
N SER A 397 18.02 12.10 -3.54
CA SER A 397 18.33 13.51 -3.68
C SER A 397 19.38 13.83 -4.76
N ARG A 398 20.07 12.85 -5.35
CA ARG A 398 21.14 13.02 -6.34
C ARG A 398 20.78 12.53 -7.74
N LEU A 399 19.60 11.91 -7.90
CA LEU A 399 19.09 11.49 -9.19
C LEU A 399 18.40 12.66 -9.89
N GLU A 400 18.71 12.88 -11.17
CA GLU A 400 17.87 13.69 -12.03
C GLU A 400 16.57 12.93 -12.28
N ILE A 401 15.52 13.34 -11.58
CA ILE A 401 14.16 12.85 -11.78
C ILE A 401 13.46 13.83 -12.70
N LYS A 402 12.78 13.32 -13.73
CA LYS A 402 11.93 14.11 -14.63
C LYS A 402 10.50 13.58 -14.53
N LYS A 403 9.50 14.46 -14.43
CA LYS A 403 8.09 14.04 -14.52
C LYS A 403 7.60 14.13 -15.97
N MET A 404 6.95 13.07 -16.42
CA MET A 404 6.40 12.87 -17.76
C MET A 404 4.90 12.68 -17.71
N ASP A 405 4.18 12.99 -18.77
CA ASP A 405 2.76 12.65 -18.90
C ASP A 405 2.54 11.13 -18.92
N VAL A 406 1.55 10.62 -18.17
CA VAL A 406 1.17 9.19 -18.10
C VAL A 406 0.43 8.73 -19.34
N LEU A 407 -0.15 9.66 -20.09
CA LEU A 407 -0.99 9.34 -21.24
C LEU A 407 -0.12 9.14 -22.49
N ALA A 408 0.53 7.99 -22.63
CA ALA A 408 0.90 7.48 -23.95
C ALA A 408 -0.36 7.05 -24.69
#